data_AF-A0A7J4P4V7-F1
#
_entry.id   AF-A0A7J4P4V7-F1
#
_cell.length_a   1.000
_cell.length_b   1.000
_cell.length_c   1.000
_cell.angle_alpha   90.00
_cell.angle_beta   90.00
_cell.angle_gamma   90.00
#
_symmetry.space_group_name_H-M   'P 1'
#
loop_
_entity.id
_entity.type
_entity.pdbx_description
1 polymer ?
#
loop_
_entity_poly.entity_id
_entity_poly.type
_entity_poly.pdbx_seq_one_letter_code
_entity_poly.pdbx_strand_id
1 'polypeptide(L)'
;MEFLIVIGIAFLVIVPATYFFLNFSRESAEEITFYQFEAIGRDIVSTAESLFYSGESSKTVISLRMPKGIESAAIIDKRELVFNVSTSSGYTDFVFFSRVNLTPS
;
A
#
# COMPACT_ATOMS: atom_id res chain seq x y z
N MET A 1 23.73 37.12 -27.24
CA MET A 1 23.05 37.53 -25.99
C MET A 1 21.60 37.09 -25.96
N GLU A 2 20.84 37.24 -27.04
CA GLU A 2 19.45 36.78 -27.16
C GLU A 2 19.24 35.30 -26.78
N PHE A 3 20.10 34.39 -27.23
CA PHE A 3 20.03 32.98 -26.83
C PHE A 3 20.18 32.72 -25.33
N LEU A 4 20.99 33.51 -24.62
CA LEU A 4 21.13 33.38 -23.16
C LEU A 4 19.85 33.80 -22.43
N ILE A 5 19.15 34.82 -22.96
CA ILE A 5 17.87 35.30 -22.42
C ILE A 5 16.79 34.25 -22.65
N VAL A 6 16.72 33.67 -23.85
CA VAL A 6 15.75 32.61 -24.19
C VAL A 6 15.97 31.36 -23.31
N ILE A 7 17.22 30.94 -23.13
CA ILE A 7 17.56 29.81 -22.27
C ILE A 7 17.23 30.12 -20.81
N GLY A 8 17.49 31.33 -20.32
CA GLY A 8 17.14 31.75 -18.96
C GLY A 8 15.64 31.71 -18.68
N ILE A 9 14.82 32.17 -19.64
CA ILE A 9 13.35 32.10 -19.54
C ILE A 9 12.87 30.64 -19.59
N ALA A 10 13.48 29.81 -20.43
CA ALA A 10 13.15 28.39 -20.49
C ALA A 10 13.43 27.69 -19.15
N PHE A 11 14.58 27.95 -18.52
CA PHE A 11 14.90 27.39 -17.20
C PHE A 11 13.95 27.87 -16.09
N LEU A 12 13.47 29.12 -16.16
CA LEU A 12 12.51 29.66 -15.20
C LEU A 12 11.21 28.83 -15.15
N VAL A 13 10.80 28.25 -16.29
CA VAL A 13 9.63 27.37 -16.36
C VAL A 13 9.98 25.91 -16.07
N ILE A 14 11.09 25.40 -16.62
CA ILE A 14 11.46 23.98 -16.53
C ILE A 14 11.79 23.56 -15.09
N VAL A 15 12.49 24.41 -14.33
CA VAL A 15 12.91 24.09 -12.95
C VAL A 15 11.71 23.85 -12.02
N PRO A 16 10.75 24.78 -11.86
CA PRO A 16 9.59 24.53 -11.02
C PRO A 16 8.71 23.41 -11.58
N ALA A 17 8.54 23.31 -12.89
CA ALA A 17 7.75 22.23 -13.49
C ALA A 17 8.32 20.84 -13.16
N THR A 18 9.65 20.70 -13.21
CA THR A 18 10.34 19.45 -12.85
C THR A 18 10.21 19.16 -11.35
N TYR A 19 10.33 20.18 -10.51
CA TYR A 19 10.12 20.03 -9.06
C TYR A 19 8.71 19.53 -8.73
N PHE A 20 7.68 20.16 -9.32
CA PHE A 20 6.30 19.72 -9.17
C PHE A 20 6.08 18.30 -9.68
N PHE A 21 6.62 17.99 -10.87
CA PHE A 21 6.49 16.67 -11.47
C PHE A 21 7.11 15.56 -10.60
N LEU A 22 8.30 15.79 -10.04
CA LEU A 22 8.98 14.82 -9.19
C LEU A 22 8.23 14.57 -7.88
N ASN A 23 7.68 15.61 -7.25
CA ASN A 23 6.89 15.45 -6.03
C ASN A 23 5.57 14.74 -6.30
N PHE A 24 4.84 15.17 -7.32
CA PHE A 24 3.58 14.55 -7.72
C PHE A 24 3.76 13.07 -8.07
N SER A 25 4.82 12.73 -8.82
CA SER A 25 5.10 11.34 -9.19
C SER A 25 5.39 10.45 -7.98
N ARG A 26 6.04 10.99 -6.94
CA ARG A 26 6.30 10.25 -5.69
C ARG A 26 5.01 10.00 -4.91
N GLU A 27 4.20 11.05 -4.74
CA GLU A 27 2.92 10.96 -4.03
C GLU A 27 1.96 9.98 -4.70
N SER A 28 1.82 10.06 -6.03
CA SER A 28 0.99 9.13 -6.80
C SER A 28 1.47 7.68 -6.69
N ALA A 29 2.79 7.43 -6.68
CA ALA A 29 3.34 6.08 -6.55
C ALA A 29 3.05 5.48 -5.17
N GLU A 30 3.10 6.28 -4.11
CA GLU A 30 2.73 5.85 -2.76
C GLU A 30 1.24 5.58 -2.64
N GLU A 31 0.39 6.43 -3.21
CA GLU A 31 -1.06 6.25 -3.19
C GLU A 31 -1.49 4.94 -3.87
N ILE A 32 -0.91 4.65 -5.05
CA ILE A 32 -1.16 3.38 -5.75
C ILE A 32 -0.79 2.17 -4.87
N THR A 33 0.34 2.27 -4.17
CA THR A 33 0.83 1.21 -3.30
C THR A 33 -0.09 1.03 -2.09
N PHE A 34 -0.58 2.13 -1.50
CA PHE A 34 -1.58 2.13 -0.43
C PHE A 34 -2.86 1.38 -0.84
N TYR A 35 -3.43 1.69 -2.00
CA TYR A 35 -4.64 1.01 -2.48
C TYR A 35 -4.43 -0.49 -2.72
N GLN A 36 -3.23 -0.90 -3.16
CA GLN A 36 -2.91 -2.32 -3.31
C GLN A 36 -2.89 -3.04 -1.95
N PHE A 37 -2.29 -2.44 -0.92
CA PHE A 37 -2.33 -3.01 0.43
C PHE A 37 -3.76 -3.11 0.97
N GLU A 38 -4.56 -2.07 0.76
CA GLU A 38 -5.95 -2.03 1.20
C GLU A 38 -6.81 -3.11 0.52
N ALA A 39 -6.61 -3.32 -0.79
CA ALA A 39 -7.27 -4.39 -1.53
C ALA A 39 -6.84 -5.77 -1.02
N ILE A 40 -5.54 -6.01 -0.84
CA ILE A 40 -5.01 -7.30 -0.36
C ILE A 40 -5.52 -7.62 1.04
N GLY A 41 -5.46 -6.67 1.97
CA GLY A 41 -5.94 -6.87 3.34
C GLY A 41 -7.43 -7.22 3.39
N ARG A 42 -8.25 -6.51 2.61
CA ARG A 42 -9.68 -6.82 2.47
C ARG A 42 -9.94 -8.19 1.85
N ASP A 43 -9.21 -8.56 0.81
CA ASP A 43 -9.36 -9.85 0.14
C ASP A 43 -9.03 -11.01 1.09
N ILE A 44 -7.98 -10.88 1.91
CA ILE A 44 -7.63 -11.88 2.93
C ILE A 44 -8.75 -12.02 3.96
N VAL A 45 -9.23 -10.91 4.53
CA VAL A 45 -10.30 -10.92 5.55
C VAL A 45 -11.59 -11.49 4.97
N SER A 46 -12.00 -11.05 3.78
CA SER A 46 -13.21 -11.54 3.09
C SER A 46 -13.12 -13.03 2.79
N THR A 47 -11.96 -13.51 2.34
CA THR A 47 -11.74 -14.94 2.09
C THR A 47 -11.82 -15.75 3.37
N ALA A 48 -11.25 -15.25 4.47
CA ALA A 48 -11.34 -15.92 5.78
C ALA A 48 -12.79 -15.99 6.28
N GLU A 49 -13.56 -14.91 6.14
CA GLU A 49 -14.99 -14.90 6.48
C GLU A 49 -15.78 -15.89 5.62
N SER A 50 -15.55 -15.91 4.31
CA SER A 50 -16.19 -16.85 3.39
C SER A 50 -15.91 -18.30 3.74
N LEU A 51 -14.65 -18.63 4.09
CA LEU A 51 -14.26 -19.98 4.50
C LEU A 51 -14.90 -20.41 5.81
N PHE A 52 -14.99 -19.50 6.78
CA PHE A 52 -15.63 -19.76 8.06
C PHE A 52 -17.10 -20.18 7.87
N TYR A 53 -17.81 -19.53 6.94
CA TYR A 53 -19.19 -19.91 6.60
C TYR A 53 -19.31 -21.14 5.69
N SER A 54 -18.23 -21.53 5.01
CA SER A 54 -18.23 -22.66 4.07
C SER A 54 -18.06 -24.03 4.75
N GLY A 55 -17.60 -24.05 6.01
CA GLY A 55 -17.53 -25.28 6.80
C GLY A 55 -16.38 -25.29 7.80
N GLU A 56 -16.61 -25.92 8.95
CA GLU A 56 -15.66 -26.05 10.04
C GLU A 56 -14.43 -26.86 9.57
N SER A 57 -13.22 -26.30 9.72
CA SER A 57 -11.93 -26.83 9.22
C SER A 57 -11.57 -26.58 7.74
N SER A 58 -12.29 -25.72 7.02
CA SER A 58 -11.84 -25.31 5.69
C SER A 58 -10.55 -24.48 5.76
N LYS A 59 -9.54 -24.83 4.98
CA LYS A 59 -8.25 -24.12 4.88
C LYS A 59 -8.05 -23.65 3.45
N THR A 60 -7.56 -22.43 3.29
CA THR A 60 -7.11 -21.92 1.99
C THR A 60 -5.66 -21.46 2.06
N VAL A 61 -4.99 -21.49 0.92
CA VAL A 61 -3.70 -20.87 0.72
C VAL A 61 -3.87 -19.82 -0.36
N ILE A 62 -3.70 -18.55 0.00
CA ILE A 62 -3.80 -17.44 -0.96
C ILE A 62 -2.39 -17.07 -1.41
N SER A 63 -2.15 -17.11 -2.71
CA SER A 63 -0.91 -16.63 -3.30
C SER A 63 -1.10 -15.16 -3.71
N LEU A 64 -0.44 -14.26 -3.00
CA LEU A 64 -0.55 -12.81 -3.21
C LEU A 64 0.80 -12.24 -3.57
N ARG A 65 0.82 -11.31 -4.53
CA ARG A 65 2.01 -10.51 -4.82
C ARG A 65 2.01 -9.30 -3.90
N MET A 66 2.87 -9.35 -2.90
CA MET A 66 3.02 -8.26 -1.95
C MET A 66 3.71 -7.05 -2.63
N PRO A 67 3.12 -5.84 -2.52
CA PRO A 67 3.79 -4.61 -2.94
C PRO A 67 5.08 -4.39 -2.16
N LYS A 68 5.98 -3.56 -2.71
CA LYS A 68 7.23 -3.20 -2.01
C LYS A 68 6.92 -2.35 -0.77
N GLY A 69 7.72 -2.52 0.27
CA GLY A 69 7.64 -1.70 1.49
C GLY A 69 6.98 -2.38 2.69
N ILE A 70 6.51 -3.63 2.59
CA ILE A 70 6.14 -4.40 3.78
C ILE A 70 7.40 -4.77 4.55
N GLU A 71 7.45 -4.39 5.83
CA GLU A 71 8.46 -4.90 6.74
C GLU A 71 7.97 -6.14 7.47
N SER A 72 6.72 -6.12 7.93
CA SER A 72 6.13 -7.28 8.63
C SER A 72 4.62 -7.35 8.48
N ALA A 73 4.09 -8.55 8.67
CA ALA A 73 2.68 -8.83 8.77
C ALA A 73 2.43 -9.68 10.02
N ALA A 74 1.45 -9.31 10.83
CA ALA A 74 1.11 -10.01 12.07
C ALA A 74 -0.40 -10.16 12.21
N ILE A 75 -0.82 -11.23 12.88
CA ILE A 75 -2.21 -11.40 13.32
C ILE A 75 -2.25 -11.12 14.82
N ILE A 76 -3.04 -10.11 15.21
CA ILE A 76 -3.25 -9.71 16.60
C ILE A 76 -4.65 -10.16 17.03
N ASP A 77 -4.77 -10.66 18.26
CA ASP A 77 -6.02 -11.12 18.87
C ASP A 77 -6.84 -12.10 18.00
N LYS A 78 -6.15 -12.89 17.15
CA LYS A 78 -6.73 -13.86 16.19
C LYS A 78 -7.69 -13.25 15.15
N ARG A 79 -7.92 -11.93 15.14
CA ARG A 79 -8.96 -11.27 14.32
C ARG A 79 -8.48 -10.03 13.60
N GLU A 80 -7.34 -9.48 14.01
CA GLU A 80 -6.76 -8.29 13.42
C GLU A 80 -5.58 -8.70 12.56
N LEU A 81 -5.59 -8.30 11.30
CA LEU A 81 -4.45 -8.42 10.40
C LEU A 81 -3.76 -7.07 10.33
N VAL A 82 -2.51 -7.02 10.77
CA VAL A 82 -1.70 -5.80 10.81
C VAL A 82 -0.54 -5.93 9.84
N PHE A 83 -0.42 -4.97 8.92
CA PHE A 83 0.75 -4.81 8.06
C PHE A 83 1.52 -3.58 8.47
N ASN A 84 2.80 -3.76 8.79
CA ASN A 84 3.73 -2.65 8.99
C ASN A 84 4.43 -2.36 7.67
N VAL A 85 4.28 -1.12 7.20
CA VAL A 85 4.76 -0.66 5.91
C VAL A 85 5.69 0.53 6.09
N SER A 86 6.87 0.47 5.45
CA SER A 86 7.79 1.60 5.35
C SER A 86 7.38 2.49 4.16
N THR A 87 7.06 3.75 4.41
CA THR A 87 6.78 4.79 3.41
C THR A 87 7.93 5.82 3.38
N SER A 88 7.94 6.74 2.42
CA SER A 88 8.95 7.81 2.40
C SER A 88 8.86 8.77 3.59
N SER A 89 7.72 8.78 4.28
CA SER A 89 7.43 9.61 5.46
C SER A 89 7.66 8.91 6.80
N GLY A 90 7.87 7.57 6.82
CA GLY A 90 8.12 6.80 8.04
C GLY A 90 7.47 5.42 8.01
N TYR A 91 7.02 4.96 9.19
CA TYR A 91 6.32 3.68 9.34
C TYR A 91 4.81 3.94 9.47
N THR A 92 4.02 3.16 8.74
CA THR A 92 2.56 3.18 8.81
C THR A 92 2.04 1.76 9.03
N ASP A 93 1.07 1.65 9.93
CA ASP A 93 0.37 0.40 10.21
C ASP A 93 -0.98 0.37 9.51
N PHE A 94 -1.21 -0.67 8.71
CA PHE A 94 -2.52 -0.97 8.14
C PHE A 94 -3.18 -2.07 8.96
N VAL A 95 -4.30 -1.75 9.60
CA VAL A 95 -5.05 -2.68 10.45
C VAL A 95 -6.36 -3.06 9.76
N PHE A 96 -6.56 -4.36 9.56
CA PHE A 96 -7.77 -4.93 8.99
C PHE A 96 -8.46 -5.82 10.03
N PHE A 97 -9.73 -5.52 10.32
CA PHE A 97 -10.52 -6.26 11.29
C PHE A 97 -11.35 -7.34 10.61
N SER A 98 -11.20 -8.59 11.05
CA SER A 98 -12.05 -9.71 10.65
C SER A 98 -13.13 -9.98 11.69
N ARG A 99 -14.32 -10.37 11.22
CA ARG A 99 -15.41 -10.84 12.10
C ARG A 99 -15.21 -12.27 12.58
N VAL A 100 -14.25 -12.99 12.00
CA VAL A 100 -13.96 -14.40 12.29
C VAL A 100 -12.51 -14.58 12.73
N ASN A 101 -12.22 -15.72 13.36
CA ASN A 101 -10.84 -16.03 13.76
C ASN A 101 -10.02 -16.40 12.52
N LEU A 102 -8.94 -15.66 12.29
CA LEU A 102 -7.99 -15.84 11.18
C LEU A 102 -6.99 -16.99 11.42
N THR A 103 -6.83 -17.41 12.68
CA THR A 103 -5.97 -18.54 13.06
C THR A 103 -6.81 -19.74 13.50
N PRO A 104 -6.42 -20.97 13.11
CA PRO A 104 -7.04 -22.17 13.66
C PRO A 104 -6.81 -22.24 15.18
N SER A 105 -7.83 -22.71 15.91
CA SER A 105 -7.83 -22.89 17.38
C SER A 105 -6.86 -23.96 17.84
#